data_AF-M2XBB8-F1
#
_entry.id   AF-M2XBB8-F1
#
_cell.length_a   1.000
_cell.length_b   1.000
_cell.length_c   1.000
_cell.angle_alpha   90.00
_cell.angle_beta   90.00
_cell.angle_gamma   90.00
#
_symmetry.space_group_name_H-M   'P 1'
#
loop_
_entity.id
_entity.type
_entity.pdbx_description
1 polymer ?
#
loop_
_entity_poly.entity_id
_entity_poly.type
_entity_poly.pdbx_seq_one_letter_code
_entity_poly.pdbx_strand_id
1 'polypeptide(L)' 'MILAACQAAATSGKLRHADVVELNPAFDVDSRTARTAARLIHTILSEAARTR' A
#
# COMPACT_ATOMS: atom_id res chain seq x y z
N MET A 1 6.83 10.19 -1.69
CA MET A 1 7.40 9.30 -2.74
C MET A 1 6.66 7.97 -2.81
N ILE A 2 6.67 7.11 -1.77
CA ILE A 2 6.02 5.79 -1.82
C ILE A 2 4.49 5.83 -2.04
N LEU A 3 3.76 6.68 -1.31
CA LEU A 3 2.30 6.82 -1.48
C LEU A 3 1.92 7.28 -2.90
N ALA A 4 2.66 8.23 -3.47
CA ALA A 4 2.42 8.72 -4.82
C ALA A 4 2.64 7.62 -5.87
N ALA A 5 3.67 6.77 -5.69
CA ALA A 5 3.88 5.61 -6.54
C ALA A 5 2.73 4.59 -6.44
N CYS A 6 2.25 4.31 -5.22
CA CYS A 6 1.08 3.47 -5.01
C CYS A 6 -0.18 4.01 -5.70
N GLN A 7 -0.41 5.33 -5.60
CA GLN A 7 -1.54 5.99 -6.28
C GLN A 7 -1.42 5.87 -7.80
N ALA A 8 -0.26 6.21 -8.37
CA ALA A 8 -0.02 6.12 -9.81
C ALA A 8 -0.18 4.68 -10.33
N ALA A 9 0.31 3.69 -9.59
CA ALA A 9 0.11 2.28 -9.93
C ALA A 9 -1.36 1.90 -9.89
N ALA A 10 -2.09 2.26 -8.84
CA ALA A 10 -3.48 1.90 -8.64
C ALA A 10 -4.44 2.55 -9.66
N THR A 11 -4.17 3.79 -10.09
CA THR A 11 -4.99 4.49 -11.09
C THR A 11 -4.61 4.15 -12.54
N SER A 12 -3.52 3.41 -12.77
CA SER A 12 -3.05 3.07 -14.12
C SER A 12 -3.97 2.13 -14.92
N GLY A 13 -4.91 1.45 -14.26
CA GLY A 13 -5.73 0.38 -14.85
C GLY A 13 -4.96 -0.92 -15.14
N LYS A 14 -3.64 -0.97 -14.85
CA LYS A 14 -2.76 -2.11 -15.16
C LYS A 14 -2.35 -2.92 -13.93
N LEU A 15 -2.54 -2.38 -12.73
CA LEU A 15 -2.15 -3.04 -11.49
C LEU A 15 -3.05 -4.26 -11.21
N ARG A 16 -2.43 -5.46 -11.22
CA ARG A 16 -3.12 -6.74 -10.95
C ARG A 16 -2.81 -7.32 -9.58
N HIS A 17 -1.60 -7.09 -9.08
CA HIS A 17 -1.11 -7.66 -7.83
C HIS A 17 -0.11 -6.71 -7.17
N ALA A 18 -0.06 -6.72 -5.85
CA ALA A 18 0.87 -5.94 -5.04
C ALA A 18 1.17 -6.70 -3.75
N ASP A 19 2.45 -6.91 -3.48
CA ASP A 19 2.92 -7.57 -2.25
C ASP A 19 3.45 -6.55 -1.25
N VAL A 20 3.17 -6.81 0.03
CA VAL A 20 3.68 -6.01 1.14
C VAL A 20 4.47 -6.94 2.06
N VAL A 21 5.79 -6.82 1.99
CA VAL A 21 6.76 -7.74 2.60
C VAL A 21 7.62 -7.04 3.66
N GLU A 22 8.46 -7.81 4.35
CA GLU A 22 9.42 -7.32 5.36
C GLU A 22 8.79 -6.65 6.59
N LEU A 23 7.57 -7.05 6.96
CA LEU A 23 7.00 -6.72 8.26
C LEU A 23 7.60 -7.62 9.33
N ASN A 24 8.24 -7.02 10.33
CA ASN A 24 8.78 -7.75 11.46
C ASN A 24 8.22 -7.20 12.78
N PRO A 25 7.21 -7.86 13.38
CA PRO A 25 6.57 -7.40 14.61
C PRO A 25 7.54 -7.21 15.79
N ALA A 26 8.60 -8.02 15.86
CA ALA A 26 9.58 -7.94 16.95
C ALA A 26 10.40 -6.63 16.92
N PHE A 27 10.49 -5.97 15.77
CA PHE A 27 11.22 -4.72 15.58
C PHE A 27 10.32 -3.55 15.19
N ASP A 28 9.00 -3.74 15.19
CA ASP A 28 8.03 -2.73 14.80
C ASP A 28 7.59 -1.87 15.99
N VAL A 29 8.42 -0.88 16.33
CA VAL A 29 8.14 0.08 17.41
C VAL A 29 6.79 0.75 17.18
N ASP A 30 5.88 0.59 18.15
CA ASP A 30 4.52 1.13 18.11
C ASP A 30 3.74 0.77 16.83
N SER A 31 4.01 -0.40 16.25
CA SER A 31 3.35 -0.86 15.02
C SER A 31 3.44 0.14 13.86
N ARG A 32 4.52 0.93 13.76
CA ARG A 32 4.69 1.97 12.74
C ARG A 32 4.81 1.38 11.33
N THR A 33 5.52 0.28 11.17
CA THR A 33 5.67 -0.45 9.90
C THR A 33 4.33 -1.06 9.51
N ALA A 34 3.63 -1.74 10.43
CA ALA A 34 2.31 -2.29 10.19
C ALA A 34 1.28 -1.22 9.80
N ARG A 35 1.25 -0.08 10.51
CA ARG A 35 0.37 1.06 10.16
C ARG A 35 0.71 1.66 8.80
N THR A 36 2.00 1.71 8.44
CA THR A 36 2.43 2.19 7.14
C THR A 36 1.98 1.24 6.04
N ALA A 37 2.20 -0.07 6.19
CA ALA A 37 1.71 -1.11 5.28
C ALA A 37 0.18 -1.02 5.09
N ALA A 38 -0.59 -0.94 6.18
CA ALA A 38 -2.04 -0.81 6.13
C ALA A 38 -2.49 0.43 5.34
N ARG A 39 -1.81 1.58 5.51
CA ARG A 39 -2.09 2.79 4.72
C ARG A 39 -1.80 2.60 3.23
N LEU A 40 -0.68 1.97 2.88
CA LEU A 40 -0.36 1.70 1.47
C LEU A 40 -1.40 0.79 0.83
N ILE A 41 -1.78 -0.30 1.50
CA ILE A 41 -2.83 -1.23 1.03
C ILE A 41 -4.15 -0.48 0.86
N HIS A 42 -4.57 0.28 1.86
CA HIS A 42 -5.80 1.05 1.81
C HIS A 42 -5.81 2.05 0.65
N THR A 43 -4.73 2.78 0.43
CA THR A 43 -4.59 3.72 -0.68
C THR A 43 -4.70 2.99 -2.03
N ILE A 44 -3.98 1.88 -2.22
CA ILE A 44 -4.02 1.11 -3.47
C ILE A 44 -5.45 0.64 -3.77
N LEU A 45 -6.12 0.03 -2.79
CA LEU A 45 -7.47 -0.50 -2.97
C LEU A 45 -8.50 0.60 -3.20
N SER A 46 -8.40 1.72 -2.49
CA SER A 46 -9.32 2.84 -2.62
C SER A 46 -9.19 3.53 -3.98
N GLU A 47 -7.96 3.75 -4.47
CA GLU A 47 -7.76 4.29 -5.82
C GLU A 47 -8.17 3.31 -6.92
N ALA A 48 -7.82 2.03 -6.81
CA ALA A 48 -8.18 1.02 -7.80
C ALA A 48 -9.70 0.77 -7.87
N ALA A 49 -10.44 1.00 -6.79
CA ALA A 49 -11.90 0.91 -6.78
C ALA A 49 -12.57 2.12 -7.43
N ARG A 50 -11.94 3.31 -7.42
CA ARG A 50 -12.47 4.52 -8.06
C ARG A 50 -12.36 4.51 -9.59
N THR A 51 -11.43 3.72 -10.13
CA THR A 51 -11.11 3.69 -11.56
C THR A 51 -11.74 2.52 -12.33
N ARG A 52 -12.52 1.68 -11.63
CA ARG A 52 -13.35 0.61 -12.22
C ARG A 52 -14.78 1.08 -12.38
#